data_AF-A0A9P6JCM9-F1
#
_entry.id   AF-A0A9P6JCM9-F1
#
_cell.length_a   1.000
_cell.length_b   1.000
_cell.length_c   1.000
_cell.angle_alpha   90.00
_cell.angle_beta   90.00
_cell.angle_gamma   90.00
#
_symmetry.space_group_name_H-M   'P 1'
#
loop_
_entity.id
_entity.type
_entity.pdbx_description
1 polymer ?
#
loop_
_entity_poly.entity_id
_entity_poly.type
_entity_poly.pdbx_seq_one_letter_code
_entity_poly.pdbx_strand_id
1 'polypeptide(L)'
;MVESIGDITASCEVSHLSVEGREFESRLQGGILADGIAGTLAPLFFNSPMSCYAQNNGIISLTRCANTMAGYMCCLFLVLMGIFSKFGALFLTVPDAVLGGMTTFLFSSVVVSGIRILSFLPWTRRERFIVATALTLGMGTALVPGVLTHMFHYHGSNAFVISLINSANIVLDTGFALGAIVSCLLNAILPANPPMSAEPIIDRHGPMPTDKEIEDMQVEAQSIHESMLSAKH
;
A
#
# COMPACT_ATOMS: atom_id res chain seq x y z
N MET A 1 12.02 -5.07 3.76
CA MET A 1 12.79 -5.01 2.48
C MET A 1 12.06 -4.26 1.37
N VAL A 2 10.98 -4.77 0.76
CA VAL A 2 10.26 -3.99 -0.29
C VAL A 2 9.69 -2.69 0.27
N GLU A 3 9.13 -2.74 1.47
CA GLU A 3 8.70 -1.57 2.25
C GLU A 3 9.87 -0.59 2.47
N SER A 4 11.01 -1.07 2.96
CA SER A 4 12.20 -0.27 3.21
C SER A 4 12.71 0.47 1.95
N ILE A 5 12.60 -0.15 0.76
CA ILE A 5 12.93 0.50 -0.51
C ILE A 5 12.00 1.68 -0.76
N GLY A 6 10.68 1.48 -0.61
CA GLY A 6 9.68 2.53 -0.77
C GLY A 6 9.89 3.68 0.22
N ASP A 7 10.16 3.35 1.48
CA ASP A 7 10.38 4.34 2.55
C ASP A 7 11.63 5.17 2.35
N ILE A 8 12.75 4.54 1.95
CA ILE A 8 14.01 5.26 1.65
C ILE A 8 13.82 6.16 0.43
N THR A 9 13.11 5.69 -0.60
CA THR A 9 12.80 6.48 -1.80
C THR A 9 11.93 7.69 -1.44
N ALA A 10 10.85 7.48 -0.69
CA ALA A 10 9.98 8.56 -0.21
C ALA A 10 10.75 9.54 0.70
N SER A 11 11.67 9.04 1.53
CA SER A 11 12.53 9.90 2.35
C SER A 11 13.45 10.78 1.51
N CYS A 12 13.99 10.24 0.41
CA CYS A 12 14.78 11.02 -0.54
C CYS A 12 13.94 12.10 -1.24
N GLU A 13 12.72 11.77 -1.68
CA GLU A 13 11.79 12.74 -2.29
C GLU A 13 11.45 13.88 -1.34
N VAL A 14 11.05 13.55 -0.11
CA VAL A 14 10.67 14.52 0.93
C VAL A 14 11.86 15.38 1.37
N SER A 15 13.07 14.82 1.34
CA SER A 15 14.31 15.52 1.69
C SER A 15 14.92 16.29 0.52
N HIS A 16 14.27 16.32 -0.64
CA HIS A 16 14.77 16.94 -1.88
C HIS A 16 16.14 16.41 -2.33
N LEU A 17 16.36 15.11 -2.17
CA LEU A 17 17.56 14.39 -2.59
C LEU A 17 17.30 13.67 -3.92
N SER A 18 18.37 13.29 -4.62
CA SER A 18 18.28 12.51 -5.85
C SER A 18 17.63 11.16 -5.59
N VAL A 19 16.62 10.82 -6.40
CA VAL A 19 15.94 9.50 -6.42
C VAL A 19 16.46 8.59 -7.53
N GLU A 20 17.45 9.05 -8.29
CA GLU A 20 18.10 8.32 -9.36
C GLU A 20 19.62 8.45 -9.25
N GLY A 21 20.32 7.48 -9.84
CA GLY A 21 21.77 7.48 -9.93
C GLY A 21 22.49 6.73 -8.81
N ARG A 22 23.83 6.72 -8.90
CA ARG A 22 24.68 5.87 -8.06
C ARG A 22 24.61 6.22 -6.56
N GLU A 23 24.44 7.49 -6.24
CA GLU A 23 24.33 7.95 -4.84
C GLU A 23 23.02 7.47 -4.20
N PHE A 24 21.92 7.48 -4.95
CA PHE A 24 20.65 6.92 -4.49
C PHE A 24 20.76 5.41 -4.25
N GLU A 25 21.31 4.67 -5.20
CA GLU A 25 21.52 3.22 -5.06
C GLU A 25 22.42 2.87 -3.88
N SER A 26 23.47 3.65 -3.63
CA SER A 26 24.34 3.49 -2.46
C SER A 26 23.58 3.67 -1.14
N ARG A 27 22.74 4.71 -1.06
CA ARG A 27 21.87 4.95 0.12
C ARG A 27 20.84 3.86 0.29
N LEU A 28 20.27 3.38 -0.81
CA LEU A 28 19.30 2.30 -0.82
C LEU A 28 19.93 1.00 -0.30
N GLN A 29 21.09 0.62 -0.83
CA GLN A 29 21.84 -0.56 -0.37
C GLN A 29 22.24 -0.45 1.09
N GLY A 30 22.76 0.72 1.51
CA GLY A 30 23.14 0.97 2.90
C GLY A 30 21.94 0.92 3.86
N GLY A 31 20.80 1.48 3.46
CA GLY A 31 19.57 1.47 4.25
C GLY A 31 18.96 0.07 4.35
N ILE A 32 18.92 -0.69 3.25
CA ILE A 32 18.48 -2.09 3.26
C ILE A 32 19.39 -2.97 4.11
N LEU A 33 20.71 -2.76 4.05
CA LEU A 33 21.67 -3.48 4.87
C LEU A 33 21.45 -3.17 6.35
N ALA A 34 21.26 -1.90 6.71
CA ALA A 34 20.96 -1.49 8.08
C ALA A 34 19.63 -2.08 8.58
N ASP A 35 18.58 -2.10 7.74
CA ASP A 35 17.29 -2.73 8.02
C ASP A 35 17.44 -4.23 8.31
N GLY A 36 18.18 -4.95 7.47
CA GLY A 36 18.46 -6.37 7.66
C GLY A 36 19.30 -6.68 8.91
N ILE A 37 20.33 -5.87 9.18
CA ILE A 37 21.15 -6.00 10.39
C ILE A 37 20.31 -5.72 11.64
N ALA A 38 19.51 -4.65 11.64
CA ALA A 38 18.64 -4.32 12.77
C ALA A 38 17.59 -5.42 13.00
N GLY A 39 16.95 -5.91 11.93
CA GLY A 39 15.96 -6.97 12.00
C GLY A 39 16.52 -8.32 12.49
N THR A 40 17.80 -8.62 12.22
CA THR A 40 18.47 -9.83 12.70
C THR A 40 19.04 -9.69 14.11
N LEU A 41 19.49 -8.49 14.49
CA LEU A 41 19.95 -8.22 15.86
C LEU A 41 18.79 -8.10 16.86
N ALA A 42 17.62 -7.61 16.45
CA ALA A 42 16.49 -7.38 17.35
C ALA A 42 16.05 -8.64 18.14
N PRO A 43 15.91 -9.83 17.51
CA PRO A 43 15.63 -11.08 18.23
C PRO A 43 16.67 -11.47 19.27
N LEU A 44 17.94 -11.11 19.07
CA LEU A 44 19.01 -11.38 20.05
C LEU A 44 18.82 -10.57 21.35
N PHE A 45 18.10 -9.45 21.28
CA PHE A 45 17.73 -8.61 22.41
C PHE A 45 16.27 -8.82 22.86
N PHE A 46 15.69 -9.99 22.58
CA PHE A 46 14.30 -10.35 22.93
C PHE A 46 13.22 -9.43 22.31
N ASN A 47 13.54 -8.78 21.19
CA ASN A 47 12.61 -7.94 20.45
C ASN A 47 12.18 -8.62 19.14
N SER A 48 11.01 -8.26 18.63
CA SER A 48 10.55 -8.76 17.33
C SER A 48 11.36 -8.13 16.19
N PRO A 49 11.42 -8.77 15.00
CA PRO A 49 12.07 -8.18 13.83
C PRO A 49 11.50 -6.78 13.54
N MET A 50 12.37 -5.79 13.39
CA MET A 50 12.02 -4.40 13.11
C MET A 50 12.31 -4.05 11.65
N SER A 51 11.62 -3.03 11.13
CA SER A 51 11.92 -2.46 9.81
C SER A 51 11.88 -0.92 9.83
N CYS A 52 12.25 -0.28 8.72
CA CYS A 52 12.14 1.16 8.52
C CYS A 52 10.72 1.68 8.80
N TYR A 53 10.63 2.90 9.34
CA TYR A 53 9.37 3.47 9.82
C TYR A 53 8.91 4.61 8.92
N ALA A 54 7.99 4.35 7.99
CA ALA A 54 7.50 5.30 6.98
C ALA A 54 6.94 6.63 7.53
N GLN A 55 6.48 6.65 8.78
CA GLN A 55 5.80 7.80 9.37
C GLN A 55 6.70 9.03 9.55
N ASN A 56 8.02 8.82 9.67
CA ASN A 56 8.99 9.90 9.79
C ASN A 56 8.97 10.84 8.56
N ASN A 57 8.74 10.29 7.36
CA ASN A 57 8.67 11.04 6.11
C ASN A 57 7.51 12.04 6.12
N GLY A 58 6.39 11.69 6.78
CA GLY A 58 5.26 12.62 6.97
C GLY A 58 5.60 13.81 7.86
N ILE A 59 6.42 13.62 8.89
CA ILE A 59 6.86 14.71 9.78
C ILE A 59 7.89 15.59 9.07
N ILE A 60 8.82 14.99 8.32
CA ILE A 60 9.85 15.73 7.58
C ILE A 60 9.21 16.61 6.51
N SER A 61 8.18 16.13 5.81
CA SER A 61 7.49 16.93 4.77
C SER A 61 6.78 18.17 5.36
N LEU A 62 6.23 18.05 6.57
CA LEU A 62 5.57 19.15 7.27
C LEU A 62 6.56 20.13 7.90
N THR A 63 7.61 19.62 8.55
CA THR A 63 8.61 20.43 9.27
C THR A 63 9.71 20.98 8.37
N ARG A 64 9.85 20.44 7.15
CA ARG A 64 10.92 20.73 6.18
C ARG A 64 12.33 20.58 6.76
N CYS A 65 12.49 19.70 7.75
CA CYS A 65 13.76 19.47 8.43
C CYS A 65 14.16 18.00 8.29
N ALA A 66 15.04 17.71 7.31
CA ALA A 66 15.60 16.38 7.08
C ALA A 66 16.98 16.20 7.76
N ASN A 67 17.22 16.89 8.87
CA ASN A 67 18.53 16.89 9.52
C ASN A 67 18.77 15.56 10.28
N THR A 68 19.89 14.89 10.00
CA THR A 68 20.27 13.63 10.67
C THR A 68 20.45 13.79 12.18
N MET A 69 20.83 14.99 12.65
CA MET A 69 20.92 15.28 14.08
C MET A 69 19.56 15.18 14.80
N ALA A 70 18.45 15.50 14.14
CA ALA A 70 17.13 15.31 14.72
C ALA A 70 16.85 13.80 14.96
N GLY A 71 17.28 12.95 14.02
CA GLY A 71 17.24 11.49 14.17
C GLY A 71 18.10 11.00 15.34
N TYR A 72 19.35 11.47 15.45
CA TYR A 72 20.22 11.09 16.58
C TYR A 72 19.68 11.51 17.94
N MET A 73 19.10 12.72 18.04
CA MET A 73 18.46 13.18 19.28
C MET A 73 17.22 12.35 19.62
N CYS A 74 16.44 11.95 18.62
CA CYS A 74 15.32 11.02 18.80
C CYS A 74 15.80 9.66 19.34
N CYS A 75 16.83 9.06 18.74
CA CYS A 75 17.40 7.80 19.23
C CYS A 75 17.91 7.90 20.67
N LEU A 76 18.64 8.98 21.00
CA LEU A 76 19.10 9.23 22.35
C LEU A 76 17.93 9.33 23.34
N PHE A 77 16.87 10.05 22.96
CA PHE A 77 15.68 10.19 23.78
C PHE A 77 14.97 8.86 24.01
N LEU A 78 14.83 8.02 22.97
CA LEU A 78 14.24 6.68 23.10
C LEU A 78 15.06 5.77 24.02
N VAL A 79 16.39 5.79 23.92
CA VAL A 79 17.28 5.04 24.82
C VAL A 79 17.12 5.52 26.27
N LEU A 80 17.10 6.84 26.48
CA LEU A 80 16.88 7.41 27.82
C LEU A 80 15.51 7.00 28.39
N MET A 81 14.44 7.10 27.61
CA MET A 81 13.11 6.66 28.03
C MET A 81 13.08 5.15 28.35
N GLY A 82 13.81 4.33 27.59
CA GLY A 82 13.93 2.89 27.84
C GLY A 82 14.67 2.56 29.14
N ILE A 83 15.73 3.31 29.47
CA ILE A 83 16.47 3.17 30.74
C ILE A 83 15.59 3.57 31.93
N PHE A 84 14.81 4.64 31.78
CA PHE A 84 13.90 5.09 32.83
C PHE A 84 12.58 4.29 32.80
N SER A 85 12.57 3.14 33.47
CA SER A 85 11.40 2.23 33.60
C SER A 85 10.08 2.92 34.05
N LYS A 86 10.16 4.11 34.67
CA LYS A 86 8.97 4.94 34.97
C LYS A 86 8.12 5.28 33.74
N PHE A 87 8.74 5.50 32.58
CA PHE A 87 7.99 5.73 31.34
C PHE A 87 7.28 4.46 30.88
N GLY A 88 7.90 3.29 31.06
CA GLY A 88 7.26 2.00 30.82
C GLY A 88 6.00 1.82 31.69
N ALA A 89 6.07 2.18 32.97
CA ALA A 89 4.91 2.16 33.86
C ALA A 89 3.82 3.14 33.42
N LEU A 90 4.18 4.32 32.89
CA LEU A 90 3.20 5.28 32.36
C LEU A 90 2.43 4.70 31.17
N PHE A 91 3.10 3.99 30.25
CA PHE A 91 2.43 3.34 29.13
C PHE A 91 1.39 2.29 29.57
N LEU A 92 1.63 1.60 30.69
CA LEU A 92 0.66 0.65 31.26
C LEU A 92 -0.57 1.34 31.89
N THR A 93 -0.50 2.63 32.18
CA THR A 93 -1.64 3.41 32.71
C THR A 93 -2.51 4.02 31.62
N VAL A 94 -2.11 3.92 30.34
CA VAL A 94 -2.89 4.44 29.22
C VAL A 94 -4.17 3.61 29.06
N PRO A 95 -5.36 4.24 28.98
CA PRO A 95 -6.60 3.50 28.81
C PRO A 95 -6.65 2.72 27.49
N ASP A 96 -7.28 1.55 27.52
CA ASP A 96 -7.44 0.68 26.34
C ASP A 96 -8.12 1.40 25.16
N ALA A 97 -9.04 2.33 25.44
CA ALA A 97 -9.69 3.14 24.40
C ALA A 97 -8.70 3.99 23.59
N VAL A 98 -7.65 4.52 24.23
CA VAL A 98 -6.62 5.32 23.55
C VAL A 98 -5.69 4.42 22.75
N LEU A 99 -5.27 3.29 23.32
CA LEU A 99 -4.47 2.27 22.61
C LEU A 99 -5.22 1.71 21.40
N GLY A 100 -6.52 1.44 21.54
CA GLY A 100 -7.41 1.00 20.46
C GLY A 100 -7.54 2.04 19.35
N GLY A 101 -7.71 3.32 19.70
CA GLY A 101 -7.76 4.41 18.73
C GLY A 101 -6.45 4.56 17.94
N MET A 102 -5.31 4.54 18.63
CA MET A 102 -4.00 4.63 18.00
C MET A 102 -3.73 3.43 17.09
N THR A 103 -3.96 2.20 17.56
CA THR A 103 -3.76 0.99 16.75
C THR A 103 -4.67 0.95 15.53
N THR A 104 -5.94 1.34 15.66
CA THR A 104 -6.88 1.43 14.52
C THR A 104 -6.41 2.43 13.48
N PHE A 105 -5.90 3.59 13.91
CA PHE A 105 -5.31 4.58 13.00
C PHE A 105 -4.06 4.03 12.29
N LEU A 106 -3.18 3.33 13.01
CA LEU A 106 -2.00 2.69 12.44
C LEU A 106 -2.38 1.66 11.37
N PHE A 107 -3.32 0.75 11.65
CA PHE A 107 -3.78 -0.24 10.67
C PHE A 107 -4.48 0.41 9.47
N SER A 108 -5.28 1.45 9.69
CA SER A 108 -5.93 2.20 8.60
C SER A 108 -4.90 2.87 7.69
N SER A 109 -3.84 3.44 8.25
CA SER A 109 -2.74 4.05 7.50
C SER A 109 -2.01 3.01 6.63
N VAL A 110 -1.77 1.81 7.15
CA VAL A 110 -1.18 0.69 6.38
C VAL A 110 -2.07 0.32 5.18
N VAL A 111 -3.39 0.23 5.38
CA VAL A 111 -4.35 -0.05 4.29
C VAL A 111 -4.31 1.06 3.22
N VAL A 112 -4.32 2.33 3.64
CA VAL A 112 -4.25 3.48 2.71
C VAL A 112 -2.94 3.48 1.92
N SER A 113 -1.82 3.17 2.57
CA SER A 113 -0.53 3.01 1.89
C SER A 113 -0.57 1.89 0.85
N GLY A 114 -1.16 0.73 1.19
CA GLY A 114 -1.39 -0.36 0.24
C GLY A 114 -2.22 0.05 -0.99
N ILE A 115 -3.30 0.81 -0.78
CA ILE A 115 -4.13 1.35 -1.88
C ILE A 115 -3.31 2.33 -2.75
N ARG A 116 -2.47 3.16 -2.13
CA ARG A 116 -1.58 4.06 -2.86
C ARG A 116 -0.60 3.29 -3.73
N ILE A 117 -0.05 2.18 -3.25
CA ILE A 117 0.82 1.31 -4.07
C ILE A 117 0.07 0.75 -5.28
N LEU A 118 -1.17 0.31 -5.11
CA LEU A 118 -2.01 -0.17 -6.22
C LEU A 118 -2.30 0.92 -7.26
N SER A 119 -2.27 2.20 -6.88
CA SER A 119 -2.51 3.31 -7.81
C SER A 119 -1.43 3.47 -8.89
N PHE A 120 -0.24 2.88 -8.71
CA PHE A 120 0.82 2.89 -9.72
C PHE A 120 0.62 1.85 -10.83
N LEU A 121 -0.33 0.92 -10.68
CA LEU A 121 -0.62 -0.09 -11.70
C LEU A 121 -1.44 0.51 -12.85
N PRO A 122 -1.16 0.14 -14.12
CA PRO A 122 -2.09 0.41 -15.20
C PRO A 122 -3.34 -0.43 -14.93
N TRP A 123 -4.46 0.21 -14.57
CA TRP A 123 -5.71 -0.45 -14.18
C TRP A 123 -6.43 -1.12 -15.38
N THR A 124 -5.75 -1.99 -16.11
CA THR A 124 -6.33 -2.73 -17.24
C THR A 124 -7.24 -3.86 -16.72
N ARG A 125 -7.89 -4.58 -17.65
CA ARG A 125 -8.70 -5.76 -17.28
C ARG A 125 -7.87 -6.84 -16.59
N ARG A 126 -6.60 -7.00 -16.97
CA ARG A 126 -5.68 -8.00 -16.41
C ARG A 126 -5.34 -7.69 -14.96
N GLU A 127 -4.84 -6.49 -14.68
CA GLU A 127 -4.43 -6.09 -13.32
C GLU A 127 -5.63 -6.08 -12.37
N ARG A 128 -6.79 -5.58 -12.84
CA ARG A 128 -8.05 -5.65 -12.06
C ARG A 128 -8.41 -7.09 -11.67
N PHE A 129 -8.28 -8.03 -12.60
CA PHE A 129 -8.57 -9.44 -12.34
C PHE A 129 -7.57 -10.06 -11.35
N ILE A 130 -6.28 -9.78 -11.50
CA ILE A 130 -5.22 -10.26 -10.59
C ILE A 130 -5.48 -9.73 -9.17
N VAL A 131 -5.64 -8.41 -9.03
CA VAL A 131 -5.87 -7.75 -7.73
C VAL A 131 -7.17 -8.25 -7.10
N ALA A 132 -8.27 -8.33 -7.84
CA ALA A 132 -9.56 -8.81 -7.31
C ALA A 132 -9.46 -10.25 -6.81
N THR A 133 -8.81 -11.14 -7.57
CA THR A 133 -8.67 -12.56 -7.19
C THR A 133 -7.77 -12.71 -5.96
N ALA A 134 -6.62 -12.05 -5.95
CA ALA A 134 -5.68 -12.08 -4.83
C ALA A 134 -6.31 -11.53 -3.53
N LEU A 135 -7.04 -10.42 -3.63
CA LEU A 135 -7.72 -9.79 -2.49
C LEU A 135 -8.89 -10.64 -1.98
N THR A 136 -9.66 -11.26 -2.89
CA THR A 136 -10.76 -12.16 -2.53
C THR A 136 -10.25 -13.40 -1.78
N LEU A 137 -9.21 -14.06 -2.30
CA LEU A 137 -8.65 -15.24 -1.66
C LEU A 137 -7.94 -14.90 -0.36
N GLY A 138 -7.17 -13.80 -0.32
CA GLY A 138 -6.47 -13.36 0.89
C GLY A 138 -7.40 -12.92 2.02
N MET A 139 -8.49 -12.20 1.72
CA MET A 139 -9.52 -11.90 2.74
C MET A 139 -10.39 -13.11 3.08
N GLY A 140 -10.58 -14.04 2.12
CA GLY A 140 -11.35 -15.26 2.32
C GLY A 140 -10.83 -16.13 3.46
N THR A 141 -9.51 -16.27 3.60
CA THR A 141 -8.91 -17.05 4.71
C THR A 141 -9.04 -16.36 6.05
N ALA A 142 -9.11 -15.03 6.09
CA ALA A 142 -9.35 -14.29 7.33
C ALA A 142 -10.81 -14.42 7.81
N LEU A 143 -11.76 -14.56 6.88
CA LEU A 143 -13.19 -14.75 7.19
C LEU A 143 -13.51 -16.20 7.58
N VAL A 144 -12.84 -17.17 6.96
CA VAL A 144 -13.02 -18.61 7.25
C VAL A 144 -11.66 -19.22 7.56
N PRO A 145 -11.24 -19.21 8.84
CA PRO A 145 -10.01 -19.87 9.27
C PRO A 145 -10.07 -21.37 8.98
N GLY A 146 -9.01 -21.95 8.41
CA GLY A 146 -8.96 -23.38 8.11
C GLY A 146 -9.77 -23.80 6.87
N VAL A 147 -10.10 -22.87 5.98
CA VAL A 147 -10.74 -23.23 4.70
C VAL A 147 -9.79 -24.06 3.82
N LEU A 148 -8.48 -23.81 3.92
CA LEU A 148 -7.44 -24.49 3.14
C LEU A 148 -6.80 -25.66 3.88
N THR A 149 -6.94 -25.75 5.21
CA THR A 149 -6.42 -26.88 6.00
C THR A 149 -7.06 -28.20 5.60
N HIS A 150 -8.31 -28.18 5.12
CA HIS A 150 -9.02 -29.34 4.58
C HIS A 150 -8.40 -29.90 3.29
N MET A 151 -7.62 -29.11 2.55
CA MET A 151 -6.98 -29.56 1.29
C MET A 151 -5.72 -30.41 1.53
N PHE A 152 -5.03 -30.20 2.64
CA PHE A 152 -3.77 -30.88 2.97
C PHE A 152 -3.87 -31.58 4.35
N HIS A 153 -4.68 -32.63 4.43
CA HIS A 153 -4.71 -33.53 5.59
C HIS A 153 -3.83 -34.76 5.35
N TYR A 154 -2.86 -34.97 6.23
CA TYR A 154 -2.02 -36.17 6.25
C TYR A 154 -2.25 -36.95 7.54
N HIS A 155 -2.66 -38.21 7.40
CA HIS A 155 -2.98 -39.12 8.50
C HIS A 155 -1.86 -40.15 8.79
N GLY A 156 -0.64 -39.92 8.28
CA GLY A 156 0.50 -40.81 8.59
C GLY A 156 1.16 -40.48 9.93
N SER A 157 2.05 -41.36 10.40
CA SER A 157 2.76 -41.23 11.68
C SER A 157 4.07 -40.43 11.62
N ASN A 158 4.50 -40.01 10.42
CA ASN A 158 5.77 -39.30 10.21
C ASN A 158 5.70 -37.86 10.71
N ALA A 159 6.27 -37.60 11.89
CA ALA A 159 6.30 -36.28 12.53
C ALA A 159 6.86 -35.17 11.61
N PHE A 160 7.90 -35.46 10.82
CA PHE A 160 8.46 -34.50 9.86
C PHE A 160 7.45 -34.06 8.80
N VAL A 161 6.70 -35.00 8.22
CA VAL A 161 5.70 -34.71 7.17
C VAL A 161 4.53 -33.93 7.76
N ILE A 162 4.10 -34.29 8.96
CA ILE A 162 3.08 -33.55 9.70
C ILE A 162 3.53 -32.10 9.95
N SER A 163 4.76 -31.89 10.43
CA SER A 163 5.30 -30.55 10.66
C SER A 163 5.41 -29.75 9.37
N LEU A 164 5.84 -30.36 8.26
CA LEU A 164 5.95 -29.69 6.98
C LEU A 164 4.58 -29.26 6.44
N ILE A 165 3.58 -30.14 6.55
CA ILE A 165 2.20 -29.85 6.13
C ILE A 165 1.57 -28.80 7.03
N ASN A 166 1.81 -28.85 8.35
CA ASN A 166 1.33 -27.82 9.26
C ASN A 166 1.96 -26.45 8.95
N SER A 167 3.25 -26.40 8.65
CA SER A 167 3.90 -25.15 8.20
C SER A 167 3.31 -24.61 6.91
N ALA A 168 3.03 -25.50 5.93
CA ALA A 168 2.36 -25.09 4.69
C ALA A 168 0.94 -24.56 4.96
N ASN A 169 0.18 -25.23 5.83
CA ASN A 169 -1.15 -24.80 6.24
C ASN A 169 -1.13 -23.42 6.92
N ILE A 170 -0.15 -23.14 7.79
CA ILE A 170 0.01 -21.81 8.41
C ILE A 170 0.25 -20.72 7.35
N VAL A 171 1.10 -20.99 6.36
CA VAL A 171 1.37 -20.05 5.26
C VAL A 171 0.11 -19.82 4.42
N LEU A 172 -0.65 -20.88 4.13
CA LEU A 172 -1.88 -20.81 3.33
C LEU A 172 -3.03 -20.12 4.07
N ASP A 173 -3.15 -20.31 5.39
CA ASP A 173 -4.13 -19.61 6.23
C ASP A 173 -3.77 -18.12 6.41
N THR A 174 -2.51 -17.76 6.23
CA THR A 174 -2.05 -16.36 6.27
C THR A 174 -2.52 -15.59 5.03
N GLY A 175 -3.57 -14.79 5.18
CA GLY A 175 -4.27 -14.14 4.06
C GLY A 175 -3.40 -13.29 3.12
N PHE A 176 -2.46 -12.50 3.66
CA PHE A 176 -1.55 -11.71 2.82
C PHE A 176 -0.56 -12.59 2.04
N ALA A 177 -0.13 -13.72 2.61
CA ALA A 177 0.81 -14.64 1.96
C ALA A 177 0.11 -15.38 0.82
N LEU A 178 -1.11 -15.86 1.04
CA LEU A 178 -1.93 -16.46 -0.01
C LEU A 178 -2.21 -15.46 -1.14
N GLY A 179 -2.63 -14.23 -0.81
CA GLY A 179 -2.86 -13.18 -1.79
C GLY A 179 -1.61 -12.89 -2.64
N ALA A 180 -0.42 -12.83 -2.02
CA ALA A 180 0.84 -12.64 -2.72
C ALA A 180 1.17 -13.81 -3.66
N ILE A 181 1.01 -15.05 -3.21
CA ILE A 181 1.26 -16.25 -4.03
C ILE A 181 0.33 -16.25 -5.26
N VAL A 182 -0.96 -16.02 -5.05
CA VAL A 182 -1.97 -15.95 -6.13
C VAL A 182 -1.65 -14.82 -7.10
N SER A 183 -1.33 -13.63 -6.60
CA SER A 183 -0.99 -12.47 -7.43
C SER A 183 0.24 -12.74 -8.30
N CYS A 184 1.31 -13.30 -7.72
CA CYS A 184 2.52 -13.69 -8.45
C CYS A 184 2.24 -14.75 -9.52
N LEU A 185 1.46 -15.78 -9.17
CA LEU A 185 1.10 -16.87 -10.07
C LEU A 185 0.24 -16.37 -11.24
N LEU A 186 -0.79 -15.58 -10.98
CA LEU A 186 -1.62 -14.99 -12.03
C LEU A 186 -0.85 -13.98 -12.89
N ASN A 187 0.04 -13.18 -12.29
CA ASN A 187 0.89 -12.28 -13.04
C ASN A 187 1.85 -13.04 -13.99
N ALA A 188 2.32 -14.22 -13.60
CA ALA A 188 3.18 -15.06 -14.45
C ALA A 188 2.41 -15.81 -15.54
N ILE A 189 1.19 -16.29 -15.26
CA ILE A 189 0.37 -17.08 -16.19
C ILE A 189 -0.36 -16.20 -17.20
N LEU A 190 -0.89 -15.05 -16.77
CA LEU A 190 -1.70 -14.21 -17.63
C LEU A 190 -0.81 -13.42 -18.59
N PRO A 191 -1.05 -13.52 -19.92
CA PRO A 191 -0.26 -12.82 -20.92
C PRO A 191 -0.32 -11.32 -20.67
N ALA A 192 0.81 -10.64 -20.83
CA ALA A 192 0.84 -9.19 -20.74
C ALA A 192 -0.09 -8.61 -21.82
N ASN A 193 -0.99 -7.71 -21.42
CA ASN A 193 -1.72 -6.94 -22.41
C ASN A 193 -0.70 -6.15 -23.24
N PRO A 194 -0.87 -6.05 -24.57
CA PRO A 194 -0.06 -5.12 -25.34
C PRO A 194 -0.16 -3.73 -24.68
N PRO A 195 0.92 -2.92 -24.70
CA PRO A 195 0.83 -1.55 -24.24
C PRO A 195 -0.39 -0.95 -24.90
N MET A 196 -1.23 -0.26 -24.12
CA MET A 196 -2.43 0.38 -24.61
C MET A 196 -2.04 1.31 -25.75
N SER A 197 -2.00 0.81 -27.00
CA SER A 197 -2.18 1.65 -28.17
C SER A 197 -3.49 2.33 -27.87
N ALA A 198 -3.48 3.66 -27.78
CA ALA A 198 -4.69 4.45 -27.59
C ALA A 198 -5.80 3.79 -28.41
N GLU A 199 -6.70 3.05 -27.75
CA GLU A 199 -7.96 2.73 -28.39
C GLU A 199 -8.50 4.11 -28.73
N PRO A 200 -8.76 4.40 -30.02
CA PRO A 200 -9.34 5.68 -30.35
C PRO A 200 -10.53 5.81 -29.43
N ILE A 201 -10.55 6.88 -28.63
CA ILE A 201 -11.74 7.26 -27.90
C ILE A 201 -12.79 7.29 -28.99
N ILE A 202 -13.65 6.26 -29.05
CA ILE A 202 -14.85 6.33 -29.87
C ILE A 202 -15.65 7.34 -29.09
N ASP A 203 -15.44 8.60 -29.45
CA ASP A 203 -16.26 9.69 -29.01
C ASP A 203 -17.65 9.33 -29.50
N ARG A 204 -18.46 8.82 -28.57
CA ARG A 204 -19.86 8.51 -28.83
C ARG A 204 -20.65 9.81 -28.97
N HIS A 205 -20.06 10.92 -28.55
CA HIS A 205 -20.47 12.23 -28.99
C HIS A 205 -19.70 12.51 -30.29
N GLY A 206 -20.40 12.96 -31.33
CA GLY A 206 -19.70 13.40 -32.54
C GLY A 206 -18.68 14.49 -32.20
N PRO A 207 -17.83 14.91 -33.16
CA PRO A 207 -16.93 16.05 -32.95
C PRO A 207 -17.67 17.19 -32.26
N MET A 208 -17.05 17.77 -31.23
CA MET A 208 -17.60 18.93 -30.51
C MET A 208 -18.12 19.95 -31.54
N PRO A 209 -19.39 20.38 -31.44
CA PRO A 209 -19.94 21.33 -32.40
C PRO A 209 -19.06 22.57 -32.40
N THR A 210 -18.73 23.03 -33.60
CA THR A 210 -17.92 24.22 -33.80
C THR A 210 -18.63 25.44 -33.21
N ASP A 211 -17.87 26.48 -32.84
CA ASP A 211 -18.45 27.71 -32.26
C ASP A 211 -19.60 28.28 -33.10
N LYS A 212 -19.52 28.09 -34.42
CA LYS A 212 -20.55 28.48 -35.38
C LYS A 212 -21.84 27.63 -35.27
N GLU A 213 -21.71 26.32 -35.08
CA GLU A 213 -22.86 25.43 -34.85
C GLU A 213 -23.48 25.68 -33.47
N ILE A 214 -22.68 26.07 -32.47
CA ILE A 214 -23.17 26.49 -31.15
C ILE A 214 -23.95 27.80 -31.28
N GLU A 215 -23.46 28.76 -32.07
CA GLU A 215 -24.14 30.03 -32.34
C GLU A 215 -25.47 29.80 -33.07
N ASP A 216 -25.49 28.94 -34.10
CA ASP A 216 -26.71 28.59 -34.84
C ASP A 216 -27.75 27.89 -33.93
N MET A 217 -27.32 26.96 -33.07
CA MET A 217 -28.19 26.31 -32.09
C MET A 217 -28.74 27.30 -31.03
N GLN A 218 -27.96 28.31 -30.64
CA GLN A 218 -28.42 29.36 -29.71
C GLN A 218 -29.44 30.30 -30.37
N VAL A 219 -29.23 30.64 -31.65
CA VAL A 219 -30.16 31.44 -32.45
C VAL A 219 -31.49 30.70 -32.65
N GLU A 220 -31.43 29.39 -32.96
CA GLU A 220 -32.62 28.55 -33.10
C GLU A 220 -33.36 28.39 -31.76
N ALA A 221 -32.64 28.21 -30.65
CA ALA A 221 -33.24 28.17 -29.32
C ALA A 221 -33.91 29.50 -28.91
N GLN A 222 -33.32 30.64 -29.27
CA GLN A 222 -33.94 31.96 -29.04
C GLN A 222 -35.19 32.16 -29.91
N SER A 223 -35.16 31.74 -31.17
CA SER A 223 -36.32 31.78 -32.07
C SER A 223 -37.48 30.94 -31.53
N ILE A 224 -37.20 29.73 -31.04
CA ILE A 224 -38.21 28.86 -30.43
C ILE A 224 -38.76 29.48 -29.15
N HIS A 225 -37.91 30.09 -28.31
CA HIS A 225 -38.34 30.78 -27.09
C HIS A 225 -39.26 31.97 -27.38
N GLU A 226 -38.94 32.80 -28.37
CA GLU A 226 -39.80 33.91 -28.81
C GLU A 226 -41.11 33.44 -29.41
N SER A 227 -41.10 32.34 -30.18
CA SER A 227 -42.33 31.74 -30.72
C SER A 227 -43.27 31.21 -29.63
N MET A 228 -42.72 30.65 -28.55
CA MET A 228 -43.49 30.17 -27.39
C MET A 228 -44.05 31.32 -26.55
N LEU A 229 -43.36 32.47 -26.49
CA LEU A 229 -43.85 33.67 -25.82
C LEU A 229 -44.97 34.35 -26.61
N SER A 230 -44.88 34.37 -27.94
CA SER A 230 -45.90 34.91 -28.84
C SER A 230 -47.19 34.07 -28.86
N ALA A 231 -47.09 32.75 -28.71
CA ALA A 231 -48.26 31.85 -28.63
C ALA A 231 -49.02 31.93 -27.28
N LYS A 232 -48.56 32.75 -26.33
CA LYS A 232 -49.14 32.91 -24.99
C LYS A 232 -49.94 34.21 -24.82
N HIS A 233 -50.32 34.87 -25.90
CA HIS A 233 -51.29 35.98 -25.99
C HIS A 233 -52.37 35.64 -27.02
#